data_AF-A0A6G0WTV6-F1
#
_entry.id   AF-A0A6G0WTV6-F1
#
_cell.length_a   1.000
_cell.length_b   1.000
_cell.length_c   1.000
_cell.angle_alpha   90.00
_cell.angle_beta   90.00
_cell.angle_gamma   90.00
#
_symmetry.space_group_name_H-M   'P 1'
#
loop_
_entity.id
_entity.type
_entity.pdbx_description
1 polymer ?
#
loop_
_entity_poly.entity_id
_entity_poly.type
_entity_poly.pdbx_seq_one_letter_code
_entity_poly.pdbx_strand_id
1 'polypeptide(L)'
;MAKPDEVRRHRATARCTRWSVIHNVIFFLNLASTPFMAYLTEPRPGEVKVNFMPPWNTFDEFVNVTTAFFSQIYNNHTMDENKVSRRDTDYNMFGIRSDLTIPYEVNGDKVFDILVKMPATLFYGYGVRDYATRFITSNKTIRNQMRPWQICQHEYYMGMTWVEYCLWIEERGVNQYTAWGVSYINEGHGRMWLKFAYRCVLSLYVMRILWKHYYVHYIVLLSNLREFGIASKYTRYDIVVGDPAYSILSDPFMSFAMVVDIWWNIDYISLALMRVTQFQDFWLYMWGCMYLSRYVWFAYLGLRIMSFVVRWRRWESSFAPLDPGLLAITAYIYGGPVISILGTTQALRIFSLLWSFFLPKAESNQAIEAITGRVLIDNS
;
A
#
# COMPACT_ATOMS: atom_id res chain seq x y z
N MET A 1 31.23 44.72 57.68
CA MET A 1 29.85 44.48 57.19
C MET A 1 29.87 44.64 55.67
N ALA A 2 29.95 43.53 54.94
CA ALA A 2 29.86 43.52 53.48
C ALA A 2 28.39 43.63 53.05
N LYS A 3 28.09 44.49 52.08
CA LYS A 3 26.77 44.58 51.44
C LYS A 3 26.44 43.23 50.78
N PRO A 4 25.20 42.74 50.86
CA PRO A 4 24.79 41.61 50.06
C PRO A 4 24.83 42.06 48.59
N ASP A 5 25.67 41.40 47.79
CA ASP A 5 25.69 41.57 46.35
C ASP A 5 24.29 41.26 45.81
N GLU A 6 23.63 42.33 45.37
CA GLU A 6 22.39 42.27 44.62
C GLU A 6 22.74 41.68 43.25
N VAL A 7 22.77 40.33 43.17
CA VAL A 7 22.89 39.61 41.91
C VAL A 7 21.67 39.95 41.09
N ARG A 8 21.78 41.02 40.30
CA ARG A 8 20.81 41.44 39.30
C ARG A 8 20.73 40.30 38.29
N ARG A 9 19.80 39.35 38.51
CA ARG A 9 19.50 38.27 37.58
C ARG A 9 19.03 38.92 36.28
N HIS A 10 19.95 39.13 35.34
CA HIS A 10 19.59 39.49 33.98
C HIS A 10 18.83 38.29 33.40
N ARG A 11 17.49 38.39 33.40
CA ARG A 11 16.64 37.40 32.72
C ARG A 11 17.10 37.30 31.28
N ALA A 12 17.68 36.15 30.94
CA ALA A 12 18.07 35.91 29.57
C ALA A 12 16.83 35.71 28.70
N THR A 13 16.93 36.13 27.44
CA THR A 13 15.86 35.97 26.46
C THR A 13 16.10 34.69 25.67
N ALA A 14 15.24 33.68 25.84
CA ALA A 14 15.26 32.47 25.03
C ALA A 14 14.06 32.46 24.06
N ARG A 15 14.36 32.29 22.77
CA ARG A 15 13.36 32.25 21.68
C ARG A 15 13.66 31.10 20.73
N CYS A 16 12.62 30.54 20.13
CA CYS A 16 12.78 29.59 19.03
C CYS A 16 12.91 30.35 17.70
N THR A 17 13.78 29.87 16.83
CA THR A 17 13.94 30.45 15.49
C THR A 17 12.67 30.21 14.67
N ARG A 18 12.12 31.27 14.04
CA ARG A 18 10.84 31.20 13.29
C ARG A 18 10.81 30.07 12.25
N TRP A 19 11.88 29.92 11.47
CA TRP A 19 11.99 28.84 10.48
C TRP A 19 11.93 27.44 11.09
N SER A 20 12.61 27.23 12.22
CA SER A 20 12.59 25.94 12.90
C SER A 20 11.19 25.59 13.42
N VAL A 21 10.43 26.59 13.88
CA VAL A 21 9.04 26.38 14.32
C VAL A 21 8.15 26.04 13.12
N ILE A 22 8.30 26.74 11.98
CA ILE A 22 7.53 26.45 10.76
C ILE A 22 7.79 25.01 10.29
N HIS A 23 9.06 24.60 10.15
CA HIS A 23 9.40 23.23 9.77
C HIS A 23 8.86 22.21 10.77
N ASN A 24 8.96 22.50 12.06
CA ASN A 24 8.46 21.59 13.09
C ASN A 24 6.93 21.44 13.05
N VAL A 25 6.17 22.52 12.77
CA VAL A 25 4.71 22.44 12.57
C VAL A 25 4.38 21.57 11.35
N ILE A 26 5.15 21.69 10.25
CA ILE A 26 4.98 20.83 9.08
C ILE A 26 5.23 19.36 9.44
N PHE A 27 6.32 19.06 10.14
CA PHE A 27 6.61 17.70 10.61
C PHE A 27 5.52 17.17 11.55
N PHE A 28 5.03 18.00 12.48
CA PHE A 28 3.94 17.64 13.37
C PHE A 28 2.68 17.23 12.60
N LEU A 29 2.25 18.07 11.64
CA LEU A 29 1.08 17.81 10.83
C LEU A 29 1.26 16.56 9.96
N ASN A 30 2.45 16.38 9.38
CA ASN A 30 2.79 15.19 8.60
C ASN A 30 2.70 13.91 9.44
N LEU A 31 3.30 13.92 10.63
CA LEU A 31 3.31 12.78 11.54
C LEU A 31 1.91 12.46 12.09
N ALA A 32 1.16 13.47 12.52
CA ALA A 32 -0.19 13.31 13.01
C ALA A 32 -1.16 12.82 11.92
N SER A 33 -0.94 13.21 10.66
CA SER A 33 -1.74 12.77 9.51
C SER A 33 -1.26 11.46 8.88
N THR A 34 -0.13 10.90 9.32
CA THR A 34 0.43 9.68 8.74
C THR A 34 -0.56 8.49 8.73
N PRO A 35 -1.34 8.22 9.79
CA PRO A 35 -2.37 7.16 9.73
C PRO A 35 -3.44 7.40 8.67
N PHE A 36 -3.68 8.66 8.27
CA PHE A 36 -4.70 9.02 7.29
C PHE A 36 -4.18 9.09 5.84
N MET A 37 -2.85 9.03 5.61
CA MET A 37 -2.29 9.05 4.25
C MET A 37 -2.83 7.95 3.35
N ALA A 38 -3.27 6.85 3.95
CA ALA A 38 -4.02 5.78 3.31
C ALA A 38 -5.23 6.26 2.48
N TYR A 39 -5.99 7.24 2.98
CA TYR A 39 -7.18 7.79 2.31
C TYR A 39 -6.88 8.64 1.08
N LEU A 40 -5.60 8.84 0.73
CA LEU A 40 -5.25 9.43 -0.56
C LEU A 40 -5.63 8.51 -1.73
N THR A 41 -5.71 7.20 -1.49
CA THR A 41 -6.05 6.20 -2.51
C THR A 41 -7.18 5.27 -2.11
N GLU A 42 -7.44 5.13 -0.81
CA GLU A 42 -8.57 4.39 -0.25
C GLU A 42 -9.84 5.26 -0.21
N PRO A 43 -11.04 4.68 -0.40
CA PRO A 43 -12.28 5.41 -0.21
C PRO A 43 -12.47 5.81 1.26
N ARG A 44 -13.04 6.99 1.48
CA ARG A 44 -13.42 7.47 2.81
C ARG A 44 -14.72 6.78 3.28
N PRO A 45 -14.98 6.73 4.60
CA PRO A 45 -16.22 6.18 5.12
C PRO A 45 -17.44 6.84 4.47
N GLY A 46 -18.31 6.03 3.86
CA GLY A 46 -19.52 6.48 3.17
C GLY A 46 -19.37 6.87 1.71
N GLU A 47 -18.16 6.77 1.11
CA GLU A 47 -18.00 7.01 -0.33
C GLU A 47 -18.46 5.83 -1.20
N VAL A 48 -18.32 4.61 -0.71
CA VAL A 48 -18.82 3.41 -1.41
C VAL A 48 -20.32 3.30 -1.19
N LYS A 49 -21.09 3.32 -2.27
CA LYS A 49 -22.55 3.35 -2.24
C LYS A 49 -23.17 1.98 -2.50
N VAL A 50 -22.50 1.16 -3.30
CA VAL A 50 -23.05 -0.11 -3.78
C VAL A 50 -22.15 -1.26 -3.38
N ASN A 51 -22.73 -2.25 -2.70
CA ASN A 51 -22.09 -3.54 -2.48
C ASN A 51 -22.54 -4.51 -3.56
N PHE A 52 -21.58 -5.01 -4.34
CA PHE A 52 -21.83 -6.03 -5.35
C PHE A 52 -21.65 -7.41 -4.71
N MET A 53 -22.77 -8.10 -4.46
CA MET A 53 -22.79 -9.50 -4.02
C MET A 53 -23.92 -10.22 -4.77
N PRO A 54 -23.70 -10.66 -6.01
CA PRO A 54 -24.68 -11.46 -6.71
C PRO A 54 -24.81 -12.83 -6.02
N PRO A 55 -26.02 -13.38 -5.86
CA PRO A 55 -26.17 -14.78 -5.49
C PRO A 55 -25.70 -15.65 -6.67
N TRP A 56 -24.87 -16.65 -6.41
CA TRP A 56 -24.39 -17.62 -7.39
C TRP A 56 -24.36 -19.02 -6.76
N ASN A 57 -24.68 -20.05 -7.55
CA ASN A 57 -24.65 -21.44 -7.10
C ASN A 57 -23.43 -22.20 -7.64
N THR A 58 -22.91 -21.78 -8.78
CA THR A 58 -21.71 -22.36 -9.41
C THR A 58 -20.72 -21.28 -9.79
N PHE A 59 -19.45 -21.68 -9.94
CA PHE A 59 -18.39 -20.75 -10.34
C PHE A 59 -18.61 -20.19 -11.75
N ASP A 60 -19.14 -20.99 -12.68
CA ASP A 60 -19.42 -20.52 -14.04
C ASP A 60 -20.55 -19.47 -14.06
N GLU A 61 -21.55 -19.63 -13.19
CA GLU A 61 -22.61 -18.63 -12.99
C GLU A 61 -22.01 -17.33 -12.41
N PHE A 62 -21.13 -17.44 -11.42
CA PHE A 62 -20.38 -16.31 -10.87
C PHE A 62 -19.59 -15.57 -11.95
N VAL A 63 -18.83 -16.29 -12.80
CA VAL A 63 -18.05 -15.69 -13.89
C VAL A 63 -18.95 -14.93 -14.87
N ASN A 64 -20.06 -15.54 -15.28
CA ASN A 64 -20.98 -14.93 -16.24
C ASN A 64 -21.66 -13.67 -15.67
N VAL A 65 -22.21 -13.74 -14.46
CA VAL A 65 -22.91 -12.61 -13.82
C VAL A 65 -21.95 -11.47 -13.51
N THR A 66 -20.77 -11.79 -12.97
CA THR A 66 -19.79 -10.80 -12.56
C THR A 66 -19.15 -10.10 -13.75
N THR A 67 -18.75 -10.85 -14.78
CA THR A 67 -18.20 -10.24 -16.00
C THR A 67 -19.24 -9.41 -16.73
N ALA A 68 -20.51 -9.86 -16.79
CA ALA A 68 -21.59 -9.08 -17.38
C ALA A 68 -21.80 -7.74 -16.64
N PHE A 69 -21.73 -7.74 -15.31
CA PHE A 69 -21.82 -6.50 -14.53
C PHE A 69 -20.60 -5.60 -14.74
N PHE A 70 -19.38 -6.15 -14.69
CA PHE A 70 -18.15 -5.36 -14.83
C PHE A 70 -18.01 -4.75 -16.23
N SER A 71 -18.34 -5.50 -17.28
CA SER A 71 -18.29 -5.01 -18.67
C SER A 71 -19.33 -3.91 -18.97
N GLN A 72 -20.44 -3.85 -18.24
CA GLN A 72 -21.38 -2.72 -18.35
C GLN A 72 -20.77 -1.41 -17.83
N ILE A 73 -19.94 -1.48 -16.79
CA ILE A 73 -19.28 -0.32 -16.17
C ILE A 73 -17.98 0.04 -16.89
N TYR A 74 -17.24 -0.98 -17.34
CA TYR A 74 -15.95 -0.87 -18.01
C TYR A 74 -16.06 -1.37 -19.44
N ASN A 75 -16.24 -0.44 -20.37
CA ASN A 75 -16.21 -0.69 -21.81
C ASN A 75 -15.64 0.52 -22.57
N ASN A 76 -15.56 0.37 -23.89
CA ASN A 76 -15.03 1.40 -24.79
C ASN A 76 -15.85 2.71 -24.78
N HIS A 77 -17.13 2.67 -24.40
CA HIS A 77 -17.96 3.88 -24.32
C HIS A 77 -17.76 4.65 -23.00
N THR A 78 -17.54 3.92 -21.90
CA THR A 78 -17.40 4.49 -20.56
C THR A 78 -15.97 4.94 -20.21
N MET A 79 -14.98 4.49 -20.99
CA MET A 79 -13.56 4.74 -20.72
C MET A 79 -12.87 5.31 -21.96
N ASP A 80 -12.55 6.61 -21.90
CA ASP A 80 -11.86 7.38 -22.96
C ASP A 80 -10.70 6.59 -23.56
N GLU A 81 -10.55 6.52 -24.89
CA GLU A 81 -9.54 5.74 -25.63
C GLU A 81 -8.07 5.94 -25.17
N ASN A 82 -7.75 7.09 -24.57
CA ASN A 82 -6.41 7.40 -24.08
C ASN A 82 -6.16 7.00 -22.61
N LYS A 83 -7.19 6.56 -21.87
CA LYS A 83 -7.07 6.12 -20.48
C LYS A 83 -6.78 4.63 -20.41
N VAL A 84 -5.91 4.21 -19.51
CA VAL A 84 -5.45 2.81 -19.40
C VAL A 84 -6.02 2.14 -18.17
N SER A 85 -6.41 2.93 -17.16
CA SER A 85 -7.20 2.44 -16.05
C SER A 85 -8.22 3.47 -15.58
N ARG A 86 -9.19 3.01 -14.79
CA ARG A 86 -10.21 3.85 -14.17
C ARG A 86 -10.56 3.29 -12.79
N ARG A 87 -10.54 4.17 -11.79
CA ARG A 87 -11.03 3.89 -10.44
C ARG A 87 -12.48 4.36 -10.33
N ASP A 88 -13.35 3.47 -9.88
CA ASP A 88 -14.74 3.80 -9.56
C ASP A 88 -14.95 3.70 -8.05
N THR A 89 -15.19 4.84 -7.41
CA THR A 89 -15.34 4.91 -5.94
C THR A 89 -16.72 4.46 -5.47
N ASP A 90 -17.76 4.62 -6.29
CA ASP A 90 -19.14 4.31 -5.90
C ASP A 90 -19.33 2.79 -5.74
N TYR A 91 -18.68 2.01 -6.59
CA TYR A 91 -18.66 0.54 -6.55
C TYR A 91 -17.40 -0.04 -5.92
N ASN A 92 -16.45 0.80 -5.48
CA ASN A 92 -15.12 0.36 -5.01
C ASN A 92 -14.36 -0.53 -6.01
N MET A 93 -14.53 -0.26 -7.32
CA MET A 93 -13.94 -1.04 -8.41
C MET A 93 -12.72 -0.36 -9.02
N PHE A 94 -11.83 -1.15 -9.60
CA PHE A 94 -10.68 -0.65 -10.35
C PHE A 94 -10.51 -1.50 -11.60
N GLY A 95 -10.56 -0.84 -12.76
CA GLY A 95 -10.39 -1.51 -14.04
C GLY A 95 -9.16 -1.02 -14.76
N ILE A 96 -8.43 -1.95 -15.37
CA ILE A 96 -7.27 -1.70 -16.22
C ILE A 96 -7.56 -2.35 -17.57
N ARG A 97 -7.23 -1.65 -18.66
CA ARG A 97 -7.21 -2.25 -19.99
C ARG A 97 -5.80 -2.24 -20.55
N SER A 98 -5.46 -3.32 -21.25
CA SER A 98 -4.21 -3.44 -21.98
C SER A 98 -4.51 -3.83 -23.42
N ASP A 99 -3.95 -3.07 -24.36
CA ASP A 99 -3.95 -3.45 -25.77
C ASP A 99 -2.83 -4.47 -26.02
N LEU A 100 -3.21 -5.60 -26.63
CA LEU A 100 -2.36 -6.75 -26.89
C LEU A 100 -2.29 -6.99 -28.40
N THR A 101 -1.07 -7.11 -28.90
CA THR A 101 -0.81 -7.59 -30.27
C THR A 101 -0.25 -8.99 -30.17
N ILE A 102 -1.02 -9.98 -30.63
CA ILE A 102 -0.60 -11.39 -30.56
C ILE A 102 -0.09 -11.83 -31.94
N PRO A 103 1.19 -12.19 -32.08
CA PRO A 103 1.72 -12.66 -33.35
C PRO A 103 1.10 -14.01 -33.75
N TYR A 104 1.16 -14.33 -35.05
CA TYR A 104 0.58 -15.57 -35.61
C TYR A 104 1.19 -16.84 -35.00
N GLU A 105 2.47 -16.79 -34.60
CA GLU A 105 3.17 -17.87 -33.93
C GLU A 105 3.77 -17.36 -32.61
N VAL A 106 3.38 -18.00 -31.50
CA VAL A 106 3.88 -17.68 -30.16
C VAL A 106 4.62 -18.91 -29.62
N ASN A 107 5.94 -18.78 -29.47
CA ASN A 107 6.79 -19.78 -28.81
C ASN A 107 6.92 -19.49 -27.32
N GLY A 108 7.39 -20.45 -26.52
CA GLY A 108 7.43 -20.43 -25.06
C GLY A 108 7.79 -19.08 -24.41
N ASP A 109 8.95 -18.51 -24.72
CA ASP A 109 9.38 -17.24 -24.10
C ASP A 109 8.49 -16.05 -24.50
N LYS A 110 8.00 -16.02 -25.74
CA LYS A 110 7.08 -14.98 -26.22
C LYS A 110 5.72 -15.02 -25.53
N VAL A 111 5.29 -16.19 -25.01
CA VAL A 111 4.06 -16.31 -24.23
C VAL A 111 4.17 -15.47 -22.96
N PHE A 112 5.30 -15.58 -22.26
CA PHE A 112 5.53 -14.82 -21.03
C PHE A 112 5.59 -13.32 -21.30
N ASP A 113 6.27 -12.90 -22.36
CA ASP A 113 6.37 -11.48 -22.74
C ASP A 113 5.01 -10.84 -23.04
N ILE A 114 4.06 -11.62 -23.56
CA ILE A 114 2.67 -11.17 -23.79
C ILE A 114 1.87 -11.22 -22.49
N LEU A 115 2.04 -12.27 -21.69
CA LEU A 115 1.33 -12.46 -20.42
C LEU A 115 1.63 -11.33 -19.42
N VAL A 116 2.88 -10.87 -19.35
CA VAL A 116 3.27 -9.75 -18.48
C VAL A 116 2.60 -8.43 -18.88
N LYS A 117 2.20 -8.26 -20.15
CA LYS A 117 1.50 -7.07 -20.62
C LYS A 117 0.00 -7.09 -20.32
N MET A 118 -0.54 -8.25 -19.91
CA MET A 118 -1.93 -8.35 -19.50
C MET A 118 -2.21 -7.55 -18.21
N PRO A 119 -3.45 -7.11 -17.99
CA PRO A 119 -3.77 -6.30 -16.83
C PRO A 119 -3.69 -7.13 -15.54
N ALA A 120 -3.02 -6.60 -14.52
CA ALA A 120 -2.95 -7.20 -13.19
C ALA A 120 -2.35 -8.63 -13.11
N THR A 121 -1.44 -8.99 -14.03
CA THR A 121 -0.80 -10.32 -14.06
C THR A 121 -0.12 -10.72 -12.75
N LEU A 122 0.28 -9.75 -11.91
CA LEU A 122 0.81 -9.98 -10.56
C LEU A 122 -0.11 -10.83 -9.68
N PHE A 123 -1.42 -10.73 -9.89
CA PHE A 123 -2.45 -11.39 -9.08
C PHE A 123 -3.04 -12.63 -9.77
N TYR A 124 -2.49 -13.08 -10.90
CA TYR A 124 -3.05 -14.24 -11.57
C TYR A 124 -2.82 -15.50 -10.74
N GLY A 125 -3.92 -16.10 -10.26
CA GLY A 125 -3.94 -17.47 -9.77
C GLY A 125 -3.64 -18.46 -10.88
N TYR A 126 -3.52 -19.73 -10.51
CA TYR A 126 -3.22 -20.78 -11.48
C TYR A 126 -4.27 -20.84 -12.61
N GLY A 127 -5.57 -20.77 -12.26
CA GLY A 127 -6.66 -20.79 -13.24
C GLY A 127 -6.63 -19.63 -14.23
N VAL A 128 -6.56 -18.38 -13.76
CA VAL A 128 -6.49 -17.18 -14.62
C VAL A 128 -5.22 -17.19 -15.47
N ARG A 129 -4.08 -17.61 -14.91
CA ARG A 129 -2.82 -17.69 -15.65
C ARG A 129 -2.86 -18.74 -16.75
N ASP A 130 -3.40 -19.93 -16.45
CA ASP A 130 -3.56 -21.00 -17.43
C ASP A 130 -4.54 -20.58 -18.53
N TYR A 131 -5.66 -19.94 -18.17
CA TYR A 131 -6.63 -19.39 -19.10
C TYR A 131 -6.01 -18.34 -20.05
N ALA A 132 -5.29 -17.36 -19.50
CA ALA A 132 -4.57 -16.35 -20.27
C ALA A 132 -3.51 -16.97 -21.19
N THR A 133 -2.77 -17.96 -20.68
CA THR A 133 -1.77 -18.70 -21.47
C THR A 133 -2.41 -19.43 -22.64
N ARG A 134 -3.50 -20.17 -22.40
CA ARG A 134 -4.27 -20.86 -23.45
C ARG A 134 -4.78 -19.89 -24.51
N PHE A 135 -5.26 -18.71 -24.13
CA PHE A 135 -5.67 -17.70 -25.09
C PHE A 135 -4.51 -17.27 -26.00
N ILE A 136 -3.35 -16.97 -25.40
CA ILE A 136 -2.15 -16.53 -26.13
C ILE A 136 -1.67 -17.62 -27.09
N THR A 137 -1.64 -18.88 -26.67
CA THR A 137 -1.13 -20.00 -27.49
C THR A 137 -2.16 -20.52 -28.50
N SER A 138 -3.45 -20.19 -28.35
CA SER A 138 -4.50 -20.67 -29.26
C SER A 138 -4.44 -20.01 -30.63
N ASN A 139 -4.73 -20.77 -31.68
CA ASN A 139 -4.88 -20.23 -33.04
C ASN A 139 -6.14 -19.36 -33.15
N LYS A 140 -6.17 -18.45 -34.15
CA LYS A 140 -7.31 -17.53 -34.36
C LYS A 140 -8.66 -18.24 -34.47
N THR A 141 -8.72 -19.39 -35.15
CA THR A 141 -9.94 -20.19 -35.29
C THR A 141 -10.48 -20.65 -33.93
N ILE A 142 -9.59 -21.14 -33.07
CA ILE A 142 -9.92 -21.59 -31.71
C ILE A 142 -10.36 -20.41 -30.84
N ARG A 143 -9.67 -19.26 -30.95
CA ARG A 143 -10.07 -18.03 -30.26
C ARG A 143 -11.47 -17.55 -30.66
N ASN A 144 -11.86 -17.76 -31.91
CA ASN A 144 -13.20 -17.36 -32.35
C ASN A 144 -14.29 -18.36 -31.93
N GLN A 145 -13.95 -19.64 -31.82
CA GLN A 145 -14.90 -20.68 -31.38
C GLN A 145 -15.19 -20.63 -29.87
N MET A 146 -14.17 -20.31 -29.05
CA MET A 146 -14.31 -20.30 -27.58
C MET A 146 -14.79 -18.96 -27.00
N ARG A 147 -15.46 -18.11 -27.77
CA ARG A 147 -16.04 -16.86 -27.24
C ARG A 147 -17.28 -17.15 -26.38
N PRO A 148 -17.54 -16.35 -25.31
CA PRO A 148 -16.76 -15.20 -24.84
C PRO A 148 -15.49 -15.61 -24.07
N TRP A 149 -14.39 -14.87 -24.26
CA TRP A 149 -13.17 -15.08 -23.48
C TRP A 149 -13.27 -14.32 -22.16
N GLN A 150 -13.78 -14.99 -21.12
CA GLN A 150 -13.91 -14.42 -19.77
C GLN A 150 -13.55 -15.45 -18.68
N ILE A 151 -12.90 -14.98 -17.63
CA ILE A 151 -12.57 -15.75 -16.43
C ILE A 151 -12.59 -14.81 -15.23
N CYS A 152 -13.01 -15.29 -14.07
CA CYS A 152 -12.88 -14.57 -12.81
C CYS A 152 -12.08 -15.40 -11.81
N GLN A 153 -11.71 -14.78 -10.69
CA GLN A 153 -11.11 -15.43 -9.54
C GLN A 153 -11.51 -14.72 -8.26
N HIS A 154 -11.63 -15.51 -7.18
CA HIS A 154 -11.80 -15.01 -5.83
C HIS A 154 -10.44 -14.74 -5.19
N GLU A 155 -10.24 -13.57 -4.58
CA GLU A 155 -9.06 -13.28 -3.79
C GLU A 155 -9.40 -13.31 -2.29
N TYR A 156 -8.87 -14.31 -1.62
CA TYR A 156 -9.07 -14.54 -0.20
C TYR A 156 -7.96 -13.93 0.65
N TYR A 157 -8.36 -13.41 1.80
CA TYR A 157 -7.45 -13.04 2.88
C TYR A 157 -8.06 -13.49 4.21
N MET A 158 -7.32 -14.34 4.92
CA MET A 158 -7.80 -15.02 6.13
C MET A 158 -9.12 -15.78 5.90
N GLY A 159 -9.26 -16.46 4.75
CA GLY A 159 -10.44 -17.26 4.41
C GLY A 159 -11.71 -16.47 4.05
N MET A 160 -11.70 -15.14 4.11
CA MET A 160 -12.81 -14.29 3.66
C MET A 160 -12.53 -13.74 2.27
N THR A 161 -13.54 -13.52 1.43
CA THR A 161 -13.37 -12.89 0.11
C THR A 161 -13.27 -11.39 0.25
N TRP A 162 -12.16 -10.82 -0.21
CA TRP A 162 -11.94 -9.38 -0.17
C TRP A 162 -11.92 -8.73 -1.54
N VAL A 163 -11.42 -9.43 -2.56
CA VAL A 163 -11.40 -8.92 -3.93
C VAL A 163 -11.99 -9.96 -4.86
N GLU A 164 -12.81 -9.50 -5.80
CA GLU A 164 -13.24 -10.28 -6.96
C GLU A 164 -12.56 -9.71 -8.18
N TYR A 165 -11.80 -10.53 -8.89
CA TYR A 165 -11.10 -10.12 -10.11
C TYR A 165 -11.66 -10.85 -11.32
N CYS A 166 -11.94 -10.12 -12.40
CA CYS A 166 -12.30 -10.71 -13.69
C CYS A 166 -11.41 -10.20 -14.81
N LEU A 167 -11.06 -11.12 -15.70
CA LEU A 167 -10.35 -10.90 -16.94
C LEU A 167 -11.25 -11.27 -18.11
N TRP A 168 -11.46 -10.34 -19.04
CA TRP A 168 -12.06 -10.66 -20.33
C TRP A 168 -11.31 -10.03 -21.48
N ILE A 169 -11.44 -10.62 -22.66
CA ILE A 169 -10.67 -10.22 -23.84
C ILE A 169 -11.59 -10.02 -25.04
N GLU A 170 -11.45 -8.86 -25.66
CA GLU A 170 -12.24 -8.44 -26.82
C GLU A 170 -11.32 -8.30 -28.04
N GLU A 171 -11.81 -8.67 -29.22
CA GLU A 171 -11.09 -8.43 -30.48
C GLU A 171 -11.37 -7.00 -30.95
N ARG A 172 -10.30 -6.21 -31.18
CA ARG A 172 -10.38 -4.84 -31.70
C ARG A 172 -10.10 -4.78 -33.20
N GLY A 173 -9.29 -5.72 -33.70
CA GLY A 173 -8.89 -5.78 -35.10
C GLY A 173 -8.10 -7.05 -35.42
N VAL A 174 -7.42 -7.07 -36.56
CA VAL A 174 -6.62 -8.24 -36.98
C VAL A 174 -5.46 -8.42 -36.02
N ASN A 175 -5.51 -9.49 -35.21
CA ASN A 175 -4.51 -9.84 -34.20
C ASN A 175 -4.31 -8.79 -33.09
N GLN A 176 -5.26 -7.86 -32.97
CA GLN A 176 -5.29 -6.83 -31.94
C GLN A 176 -6.44 -7.11 -31.00
N TYR A 177 -6.11 -7.24 -29.72
CA TYR A 177 -7.04 -7.58 -28.66
C TYR A 177 -6.94 -6.55 -27.54
N THR A 178 -8.05 -6.27 -26.88
CA THR A 178 -8.06 -5.46 -25.66
C THR A 178 -8.42 -6.40 -24.52
N ALA A 179 -7.49 -6.55 -23.57
CA ALA A 179 -7.72 -7.32 -22.35
C ALA A 179 -8.12 -6.36 -21.24
N TRP A 180 -9.23 -6.67 -20.58
CA TRP A 180 -9.77 -5.92 -19.46
C TRP A 180 -9.59 -6.73 -18.19
N GLY A 181 -8.94 -6.14 -17.18
CA GLY A 181 -8.81 -6.70 -15.85
C GLY A 181 -9.49 -5.77 -14.86
N VAL A 182 -10.55 -6.24 -14.21
CA VAL A 182 -11.32 -5.45 -13.25
C VAL A 182 -11.35 -6.14 -11.90
N SER A 183 -11.01 -5.39 -10.85
CA SER A 183 -11.08 -5.79 -9.46
C SER A 183 -12.21 -5.05 -8.74
N TYR A 184 -13.08 -5.78 -8.07
CA TYR A 184 -14.04 -5.27 -7.11
C TYR A 184 -13.53 -5.53 -5.69
N ILE A 185 -13.39 -4.48 -4.89
CA ILE A 185 -12.96 -4.60 -3.50
C ILE A 185 -14.20 -4.62 -2.60
N ASN A 186 -14.46 -5.77 -1.98
CA ASN A 186 -15.52 -5.97 -1.02
C ASN A 186 -15.15 -5.30 0.31
N GLU A 187 -15.62 -4.07 0.52
CA GLU A 187 -15.43 -3.34 1.77
C GLU A 187 -16.78 -3.04 2.42
N GLY A 188 -17.11 -3.77 3.50
CA GLY A 188 -18.31 -3.50 4.28
C GLY A 188 -18.28 -2.14 5.00
N HIS A 189 -19.43 -1.48 5.10
CA HIS A 189 -19.55 -0.15 5.71
C HIS A 189 -19.04 -0.12 7.17
N GLY A 190 -19.34 -1.17 7.95
CA GLY A 190 -18.84 -1.30 9.33
C GLY A 190 -17.31 -1.35 9.40
N ARG A 191 -16.66 -2.03 8.44
CA ARG A 191 -15.19 -2.12 8.38
C ARG A 191 -14.55 -0.76 8.07
N MET A 192 -15.15 0.03 7.17
CA MET A 192 -14.66 1.38 6.87
C MET A 192 -14.65 2.30 8.09
N TRP A 193 -15.76 2.30 8.85
CA TRP A 193 -15.86 3.11 10.06
C TRP A 193 -14.94 2.62 11.17
N LEU A 194 -14.76 1.30 11.29
CA LEU A 194 -13.80 0.73 12.23
C LEU A 194 -12.35 1.13 11.89
N LYS A 195 -11.95 1.04 10.62
CA LYS A 195 -10.64 1.52 10.12
C LYS A 195 -10.44 3.01 10.42
N PHE A 196 -11.47 3.82 10.17
CA PHE A 196 -11.42 5.25 10.44
C PHE A 196 -11.24 5.56 11.93
N ALA A 197 -12.05 4.94 12.80
CA ALA A 197 -11.94 5.08 14.24
C ALA A 197 -10.55 4.65 14.75
N TYR A 198 -10.03 3.54 14.23
CA TYR A 198 -8.69 3.06 14.54
C TYR A 198 -7.62 4.09 14.16
N ARG A 199 -7.68 4.68 12.96
CA ARG A 199 -6.74 5.72 12.51
C ARG A 199 -6.85 7.02 13.31
N CYS A 200 -8.05 7.39 13.76
CA CYS A 200 -8.24 8.49 14.71
C CYS A 200 -7.51 8.22 16.03
N VAL A 201 -7.66 7.02 16.60
CA VAL A 201 -6.96 6.63 17.83
C VAL A 201 -5.44 6.66 17.63
N LEU A 202 -4.93 6.15 16.51
CA LEU A 202 -3.50 6.22 16.19
C LEU A 202 -2.99 7.65 16.04
N SER A 203 -3.75 8.53 15.39
CA SER A 203 -3.38 9.94 15.25
C SER A 203 -3.33 10.66 16.61
N LEU A 204 -4.32 10.42 17.48
CA LEU A 204 -4.31 10.94 18.86
C LEU A 204 -3.15 10.37 19.67
N TYR A 205 -2.81 9.09 19.46
CA TYR A 205 -1.66 8.45 20.09
C TYR A 205 -0.33 9.09 19.64
N VAL A 206 -0.17 9.37 18.34
CA VAL A 206 0.97 10.12 17.80
C VAL A 206 1.08 11.50 18.45
N MET A 207 -0.02 12.26 18.52
CA MET A 207 -0.02 13.58 19.17
C MET A 207 0.40 13.47 20.65
N ARG A 208 -0.08 12.44 21.36
CA ARG A 208 0.30 12.18 22.75
C ARG A 208 1.78 11.85 22.91
N ILE A 209 2.36 11.03 22.03
CA ILE A 209 3.80 10.72 22.04
C ILE A 209 4.62 11.98 21.81
N LEU A 210 4.28 12.74 20.75
CA LEU A 210 4.96 13.98 20.40
C LEU A 210 4.94 14.98 21.56
N TRP A 211 3.80 15.12 22.22
CA TRP A 211 3.71 15.98 23.38
C TRP A 211 4.63 15.51 24.52
N LYS A 212 4.49 14.24 24.93
CA LYS A 212 5.18 13.70 26.11
C LYS A 212 6.69 13.57 25.93
N HIS A 213 7.16 13.15 24.76
CA HIS A 213 8.56 12.80 24.53
C HIS A 213 9.35 13.86 23.76
N TYR A 214 8.67 14.88 23.21
CA TYR A 214 9.35 15.91 22.41
C TYR A 214 9.03 17.33 22.92
N TYR A 215 7.78 17.77 22.85
CA TYR A 215 7.43 19.17 23.11
C TYR A 215 7.60 19.60 24.57
N VAL A 216 7.27 18.73 25.53
CA VAL A 216 7.44 19.03 26.96
C VAL A 216 8.89 19.39 27.29
N HIS A 217 9.88 18.72 26.68
CA HIS A 217 11.29 19.00 26.93
C HIS A 217 11.73 20.36 26.38
N TYR A 218 11.19 20.80 25.24
CA TYR A 218 11.43 22.16 24.73
C TYR A 218 10.85 23.24 25.64
N ILE A 219 9.68 23.00 26.25
CA ILE A 219 9.06 23.93 27.20
C ILE A 219 9.94 24.07 28.45
N VAL A 220 10.39 22.94 29.01
CA VAL A 220 11.28 22.95 30.19
C VAL A 220 12.62 23.61 29.87
N LEU A 221 13.22 23.32 28.71
CA LEU A 221 14.47 23.93 28.27
C LEU A 221 14.33 25.46 28.13
N LEU A 222 13.24 25.94 27.52
CA LEU A 222 12.95 27.37 27.41
C LEU A 222 12.80 28.03 28.79
N SER A 223 12.13 27.37 29.73
CA SER A 223 11.98 27.88 31.10
C SER A 223 13.32 28.00 31.80
N ASN A 224 14.12 26.94 31.76
CA ASN A 224 15.44 26.89 32.41
C ASN A 224 16.42 27.91 31.81
N LEU A 225 16.42 28.09 30.49
CA LEU A 225 17.28 29.07 29.83
C LEU A 225 16.88 30.52 30.15
N ARG A 226 15.59 30.79 30.39
CA ARG A 226 15.11 32.11 30.80
C ARG A 226 15.43 32.41 32.26
N GLU A 227 15.41 31.39 33.11
CA GLU A 227 15.60 31.54 34.56
C GLU A 227 17.07 31.53 34.97
N PHE A 228 17.86 30.59 34.46
CA PHE A 228 19.24 30.36 34.88
C PHE A 228 20.28 30.85 33.87
N GLY A 229 19.99 30.76 32.56
CA GLY A 229 20.98 30.95 31.49
C GLY A 229 22.09 29.88 31.52
N ILE A 230 22.93 29.84 30.50
CA ILE A 230 24.07 28.91 30.41
C ILE A 230 25.36 29.57 30.91
N ALA A 231 25.59 30.84 30.55
CA ALA A 231 26.73 31.62 31.02
C ALA A 231 26.34 33.09 31.21
N SER A 232 26.96 33.75 32.18
CA SER A 232 26.72 35.17 32.51
C SER A 232 26.97 36.12 31.33
N LYS A 233 27.79 35.71 30.36
CA LYS A 233 28.13 36.49 29.16
C LYS A 233 27.03 36.52 28.10
N TYR A 234 26.13 35.53 28.07
CA TYR A 234 25.11 35.40 27.03
C TYR A 234 23.72 35.71 27.56
N THR A 235 23.10 36.75 26.99
CA THR A 235 21.76 37.24 27.37
C THR A 235 20.66 36.84 26.38
N ARG A 236 21.04 36.24 25.24
CA ARG A 236 20.13 35.82 24.18
C ARG A 236 20.46 34.40 23.71
N TYR A 237 19.44 33.54 23.71
CA TYR A 237 19.51 32.17 23.26
C TYR A 237 18.49 31.94 22.14
N ASP A 238 18.98 31.53 20.97
CA ASP A 238 18.14 31.14 19.84
C ASP A 238 18.13 29.60 19.76
N ILE A 239 16.96 29.00 19.96
CA ILE A 239 16.77 27.54 19.97
C ILE A 239 16.27 27.10 18.60
N VAL A 240 16.94 26.09 18.04
CA VAL A 240 16.51 25.41 16.82
C VAL A 240 15.68 24.19 17.21
N VAL A 241 14.40 24.19 16.84
CA VAL A 241 13.52 23.04 17.01
C VAL A 241 13.81 22.04 15.90
N GLY A 242 14.14 20.80 16.27
CA GLY A 242 14.51 19.75 15.32
C GLY A 242 13.34 18.96 14.75
N ASP A 243 13.66 17.79 14.22
CA ASP A 243 12.68 16.80 13.72
C ASP A 243 12.19 15.90 14.88
N PRO A 244 10.87 15.85 15.15
CA PRO A 244 10.32 14.98 16.17
C PRO A 244 10.06 13.53 15.71
N ALA A 245 10.22 13.22 14.41
CA ALA A 245 9.88 11.92 13.82
C ALA A 245 10.53 10.76 14.56
N TYR A 246 11.77 10.91 15.02
CA TYR A 246 12.47 9.87 15.78
C TYR A 246 11.69 9.40 17.02
N SER A 247 10.90 10.26 17.67
CA SER A 247 10.12 9.87 18.86
C SER A 247 9.00 8.88 18.50
N ILE A 248 8.46 8.95 17.29
CA ILE A 248 7.37 8.10 16.81
C ILE A 248 7.94 6.83 16.16
N LEU A 249 8.93 6.99 15.29
CA LEU A 249 9.70 5.87 14.70
C LEU A 249 10.40 5.05 15.80
N SER A 250 10.68 5.74 16.91
CA SER A 250 10.89 5.32 18.29
C SER A 250 10.12 4.10 18.79
N ASP A 251 8.81 4.22 18.61
CA ASP A 251 7.85 3.57 19.46
C ASP A 251 7.48 2.19 18.89
N PRO A 252 7.74 1.10 19.62
CA PRO A 252 7.48 -0.25 19.12
C PRO A 252 5.99 -0.49 18.92
N PHE A 253 5.15 0.10 19.78
CA PHE A 253 3.71 -0.01 19.67
C PHE A 253 3.19 0.69 18.42
N MET A 254 3.65 1.92 18.14
CA MET A 254 3.29 2.63 16.91
C MET A 254 3.70 1.85 15.65
N SER A 255 4.92 1.34 15.60
CA SER A 255 5.41 0.58 14.45
C SER A 255 4.57 -0.68 14.21
N PHE A 256 4.26 -1.41 15.28
CA PHE A 256 3.38 -2.58 15.22
C PHE A 256 1.96 -2.22 14.78
N ALA A 257 1.38 -1.17 15.37
CA ALA A 257 0.02 -0.72 15.06
C ALA A 257 -0.13 -0.26 13.61
N MET A 258 0.90 0.39 13.03
CA MET A 258 0.93 0.74 11.61
C MET A 258 1.07 -0.49 10.71
N VAL A 259 1.83 -1.50 11.11
CA VAL A 259 1.90 -2.78 10.38
C VAL A 259 0.53 -3.47 10.37
N VAL A 260 -0.19 -3.48 11.50
CA VAL A 260 -1.57 -3.99 11.58
C VAL A 260 -2.52 -3.19 10.69
N ASP A 261 -2.40 -1.85 10.66
CA ASP A 261 -3.16 -1.00 9.73
C ASP A 261 -2.92 -1.39 8.27
N ILE A 262 -1.66 -1.64 7.89
CA ILE A 262 -1.32 -2.04 6.52
C ILE A 262 -1.95 -3.39 6.17
N TRP A 263 -1.87 -4.37 7.07
CA TRP A 263 -2.50 -5.69 6.86
C TRP A 263 -4.02 -5.63 6.72
N TRP A 264 -4.69 -4.78 7.49
CA TRP A 264 -6.15 -4.58 7.34
C TRP A 264 -6.51 -3.92 5.99
N ASN A 265 -5.56 -3.32 5.29
CA ASN A 265 -5.79 -2.62 4.01
C ASN A 265 -5.08 -3.31 2.84
N ILE A 266 -4.97 -4.64 2.90
CA ILE A 266 -4.27 -5.44 1.89
C ILE A 266 -4.91 -5.33 0.49
N ASP A 267 -6.21 -5.08 0.39
CA ASP A 267 -6.89 -4.95 -0.91
C ASP A 267 -6.50 -3.66 -1.64
N TYR A 268 -6.22 -2.61 -0.87
CA TYR A 268 -5.74 -1.36 -1.45
C TYR A 268 -4.24 -1.42 -1.74
N ILE A 269 -3.51 -2.31 -1.05
CA ILE A 269 -2.15 -2.69 -1.45
C ILE A 269 -2.21 -3.39 -2.81
N SER A 270 -3.09 -4.37 -3.02
CA SER A 270 -3.16 -5.07 -4.31
C SER A 270 -3.43 -4.09 -5.45
N LEU A 271 -4.33 -3.13 -5.24
CA LEU A 271 -4.57 -2.02 -6.16
C LEU A 271 -3.34 -1.11 -6.36
N ALA A 272 -2.58 -0.79 -5.33
CA ALA A 272 -1.33 -0.03 -5.46
C ALA A 272 -0.25 -0.80 -6.23
N LEU A 273 -0.14 -2.11 -6.01
CA LEU A 273 0.74 -3.01 -6.74
C LEU A 273 0.35 -3.06 -8.23
N MET A 274 -0.94 -3.14 -8.55
CA MET A 274 -1.43 -3.04 -9.93
C MET A 274 -1.03 -1.70 -10.55
N ARG A 275 -1.21 -0.58 -9.85
CA ARG A 275 -0.84 0.76 -10.36
C ARG A 275 0.64 0.91 -10.69
N VAL A 276 1.55 0.37 -9.87
CA VAL A 276 2.99 0.50 -10.14
C VAL A 276 3.48 -0.35 -11.32
N THR A 277 2.69 -1.34 -11.76
CA THR A 277 2.98 -2.09 -12.99
C THR A 277 2.52 -1.37 -14.26
N GLN A 278 1.73 -0.30 -14.12
CA GLN A 278 1.20 0.48 -15.24
C GLN A 278 2.08 1.70 -15.53
N PHE A 279 2.98 1.58 -16.51
CA PHE A 279 3.88 2.68 -16.90
C PHE A 279 3.26 3.72 -17.85
N GLN A 280 2.06 3.44 -18.38
CA GLN A 280 1.42 4.32 -19.37
C GLN A 280 0.81 5.58 -18.72
N ASP A 281 0.47 5.53 -17.44
CA ASP A 281 -0.02 6.68 -16.67
C ASP A 281 0.94 6.98 -15.52
N PHE A 282 1.76 8.01 -15.71
CA PHE A 282 2.75 8.44 -14.72
C PHE A 282 2.13 8.81 -13.37
N TRP A 283 0.92 9.39 -13.35
CA TRP A 283 0.31 9.84 -12.11
C TRP A 283 -0.16 8.64 -11.30
N LEU A 284 -0.79 7.66 -11.93
CA LEU A 284 -1.19 6.42 -11.28
C LEU A 284 0.00 5.64 -10.73
N TYR A 285 1.09 5.57 -11.50
CA TYR A 285 2.35 5.00 -11.04
C TYR A 285 2.84 5.70 -9.77
N MET A 286 2.86 7.04 -9.76
CA MET A 286 3.27 7.82 -8.58
C MET A 286 2.37 7.58 -7.37
N TRP A 287 1.05 7.51 -7.54
CA TRP A 287 0.14 7.16 -6.44
C TRP A 287 0.38 5.75 -5.90
N GLY A 288 0.67 4.79 -6.78
CA GLY A 288 1.07 3.44 -6.39
C GLY A 288 2.34 3.45 -5.54
N CYS A 289 3.39 4.14 -6.01
CA CYS A 289 4.65 4.29 -5.27
C CYS A 289 4.45 4.95 -3.90
N MET A 290 3.68 6.04 -3.86
CA MET A 290 3.38 6.76 -2.62
C MET A 290 2.64 5.87 -1.62
N TYR A 291 1.70 5.05 -2.08
CA TYR A 291 0.96 4.13 -1.21
C TYR A 291 1.85 2.99 -0.69
N LEU A 292 2.69 2.41 -1.56
CA LEU A 292 3.62 1.35 -1.18
C LEU A 292 4.71 1.83 -0.22
N SER A 293 5.02 3.13 -0.15
CA SER A 293 5.97 3.68 0.83
C SER A 293 5.58 3.37 2.28
N ARG A 294 4.29 3.09 2.56
CA ARG A 294 3.81 2.63 3.87
C ARG A 294 4.52 1.35 4.34
N TYR A 295 5.07 0.54 3.44
CA TYR A 295 5.88 -0.62 3.82
C TYR A 295 7.14 -0.29 4.65
N VAL A 296 7.56 0.98 4.69
CA VAL A 296 8.62 1.43 5.62
C VAL A 296 8.33 1.05 7.07
N TRP A 297 7.07 0.96 7.48
CA TRP A 297 6.68 0.56 8.83
C TRP A 297 7.09 -0.88 9.18
N PHE A 298 7.13 -1.79 8.19
CA PHE A 298 7.69 -3.13 8.40
C PHE A 298 9.18 -3.06 8.68
N ALA A 299 9.90 -2.18 7.98
CA ALA A 299 11.33 -2.00 8.21
C ALA A 299 11.59 -1.35 9.58
N TYR A 300 10.78 -0.39 10.02
CA TYR A 300 10.86 0.16 11.38
C TYR A 300 10.59 -0.88 12.47
N LEU A 301 9.54 -1.70 12.31
CA LEU A 301 9.27 -2.81 13.23
C LEU A 301 10.43 -3.82 13.23
N GLY A 302 10.94 -4.17 12.04
CA GLY A 302 12.09 -5.07 11.88
C GLY A 302 13.34 -4.54 12.58
N LEU A 303 13.65 -3.25 12.46
CA LEU A 303 14.76 -2.61 13.18
C LEU A 303 14.59 -2.69 14.70
N ARG A 304 13.35 -2.59 15.21
CA ARG A 304 13.07 -2.73 16.64
C ARG A 304 13.30 -4.16 17.13
N ILE A 305 12.77 -5.14 16.40
CA ILE A 305 12.97 -6.56 16.70
C ILE A 305 14.47 -6.89 16.65
N MET A 306 15.17 -6.44 15.61
CA MET A 306 16.61 -6.63 15.48
C MET A 306 17.39 -5.96 16.61
N SER A 307 17.05 -4.73 17.00
CA SER A 307 17.70 -4.06 18.13
C SER A 307 17.54 -4.83 19.44
N PHE A 308 16.36 -5.43 19.66
CA PHE A 308 16.13 -6.31 20.81
C PHE A 308 16.99 -7.58 20.74
N VAL A 309 17.02 -8.25 19.58
CA VAL A 309 17.84 -9.46 19.36
C VAL A 309 19.34 -9.18 19.53
N VAL A 310 19.83 -8.08 18.98
CA VAL A 310 21.24 -7.66 19.08
C VAL A 310 21.64 -7.42 20.53
N ARG A 311 20.81 -6.72 21.31
CA ARG A 311 21.07 -6.50 22.74
C ARG A 311 21.02 -7.81 23.53
N TRP A 312 20.03 -8.66 23.24
CA TRP A 312 19.89 -9.95 23.89
C TRP A 312 21.08 -10.89 23.61
N ARG A 313 21.60 -10.87 22.38
CA ARG A 313 22.76 -11.67 21.94
C ARG A 313 24.12 -10.98 22.16
N ARG A 314 24.13 -9.72 22.63
CA ARG A 314 25.32 -8.86 22.81
C ARG A 314 26.14 -8.67 21.52
N TRP A 315 25.47 -8.53 20.38
CA TRP A 315 26.11 -8.35 19.07
C TRP A 315 26.31 -6.89 18.69
N GLU A 316 26.38 -5.99 19.67
CA GLU A 316 26.44 -4.55 19.44
C GLU A 316 27.68 -4.14 18.64
N SER A 317 28.79 -4.88 18.75
CA SER A 317 30.00 -4.67 17.96
C SER A 317 29.88 -5.09 16.49
N SER A 318 28.89 -5.91 16.15
CA SER A 318 28.72 -6.48 14.81
C SER A 318 27.74 -5.69 13.95
N PHE A 319 26.97 -4.77 14.53
CA PHE A 319 25.94 -4.00 13.81
C PHE A 319 26.21 -2.50 13.89
N ALA A 320 26.12 -1.83 12.74
CA ALA A 320 26.14 -0.37 12.67
C ALA A 320 24.72 0.19 12.89
N PRO A 321 24.58 1.37 13.55
CA PRO A 321 23.29 2.02 13.69
C PRO A 321 22.78 2.49 12.32
N LEU A 322 21.51 2.20 12.04
CA LEU A 322 20.80 2.64 10.85
C LEU A 322 19.98 3.89 11.14
N ASP A 323 20.06 4.89 10.26
CA ASP A 323 19.26 6.10 10.34
C ASP A 323 17.81 5.84 9.84
N PRO A 324 16.77 6.07 10.65
CA PRO A 324 15.39 5.86 10.25
C PRO A 324 14.91 6.78 9.12
N GLY A 325 15.52 7.96 8.97
CA GLY A 325 15.22 8.91 7.89
C GLY A 325 15.74 8.41 6.56
N LEU A 326 16.97 7.88 6.52
CA LEU A 326 17.52 7.22 5.34
C LEU A 326 16.66 6.03 4.92
N LEU A 327 16.16 5.25 5.89
CA LEU A 327 15.25 4.14 5.62
C LEU A 327 13.91 4.59 5.01
N ALA A 328 13.35 5.71 5.47
CA ALA A 328 12.17 6.30 4.81
C ALA A 328 12.49 6.69 3.37
N ILE A 329 13.57 7.44 3.15
CA ILE A 329 13.95 7.91 1.82
C ILE A 329 14.14 6.73 0.86
N THR A 330 14.82 5.66 1.30
CA THR A 330 15.01 4.46 0.47
C THR A 330 13.69 3.75 0.19
N ALA A 331 12.78 3.63 1.15
CA ALA A 331 11.47 3.03 0.92
C ALA A 331 10.62 3.81 -0.10
N TYR A 332 10.64 5.16 -0.04
CA TYR A 332 9.94 6.01 -1.01
C TYR A 332 10.54 5.92 -2.42
N ILE A 333 11.87 5.88 -2.53
CA ILE A 333 12.56 5.84 -3.83
C ILE A 333 12.47 4.46 -4.47
N TYR A 334 12.71 3.40 -3.72
CA TYR A 334 12.87 2.05 -4.27
C TYR A 334 11.61 1.18 -4.17
N GLY A 335 10.69 1.46 -3.25
CA GLY A 335 9.54 0.58 -2.98
C GLY A 335 8.70 0.28 -4.22
N GLY A 336 8.22 1.32 -4.91
CA GLY A 336 7.48 1.17 -6.15
C GLY A 336 8.31 0.54 -7.29
N PRO A 337 9.46 1.13 -7.68
CA PRO A 337 10.26 0.60 -8.78
C PRO A 337 10.68 -0.87 -8.62
N VAL A 338 11.05 -1.30 -7.41
CA VAL A 338 11.40 -2.71 -7.15
C VAL A 338 10.20 -3.61 -7.42
N ILE A 339 9.02 -3.25 -6.93
CA ILE A 339 7.79 -4.00 -7.22
C ILE A 339 7.49 -4.01 -8.72
N SER A 340 7.66 -2.89 -9.42
CA SER A 340 7.43 -2.83 -10.86
C SER A 340 8.36 -3.79 -11.61
N ILE A 341 9.63 -3.87 -11.25
CA ILE A 341 10.57 -4.85 -11.81
C ILE A 341 10.11 -6.27 -11.50
N LEU A 342 9.68 -6.55 -10.27
CA LEU A 342 9.19 -7.87 -9.91
C LEU A 342 7.92 -8.26 -10.70
N GLY A 343 7.03 -7.30 -10.96
CA GLY A 343 5.79 -7.50 -11.71
C GLY A 343 5.97 -7.59 -13.22
N THR A 344 7.07 -7.05 -13.78
CA THR A 344 7.30 -7.02 -15.23
C THR A 344 8.40 -7.95 -15.74
N THR A 345 9.07 -8.68 -14.85
CA THR A 345 10.13 -9.62 -15.21
C THR A 345 9.77 -11.05 -14.83
N GLN A 346 10.65 -12.01 -15.15
CA GLN A 346 10.50 -13.42 -14.75
C GLN A 346 10.37 -13.62 -13.23
N ALA A 347 10.74 -12.61 -12.42
CA ALA A 347 10.53 -12.62 -10.97
C ALA A 347 9.05 -12.68 -10.57
N LEU A 348 8.12 -12.35 -11.49
CA LEU A 348 6.67 -12.54 -11.32
C LEU A 348 6.31 -13.97 -10.91
N ARG A 349 7.12 -14.97 -11.30
CA ARG A 349 6.92 -16.38 -10.90
C ARG A 349 6.89 -16.55 -9.38
N ILE A 350 7.59 -15.71 -8.63
CA ILE A 350 7.58 -15.71 -7.16
C ILE A 350 6.15 -15.47 -6.65
N PHE A 351 5.43 -14.50 -7.20
CA PHE A 351 4.04 -14.23 -6.82
C PHE A 351 3.12 -15.39 -7.15
N SER A 352 3.29 -16.02 -8.33
CA SER A 352 2.49 -17.21 -8.67
C SER A 352 2.71 -18.40 -7.73
N LEU A 353 3.93 -18.53 -7.18
CA LEU A 353 4.22 -19.54 -6.17
C LEU A 353 3.60 -19.17 -4.81
N LEU A 354 3.69 -17.90 -4.42
CA LEU A 354 3.09 -17.41 -3.18
C LEU A 354 1.57 -17.62 -3.16
N TRP A 355 0.89 -17.29 -4.25
CA TRP A 355 -0.58 -17.45 -4.34
C TRP A 355 -1.02 -18.90 -4.29
N SER A 356 -0.24 -19.83 -4.81
CA SER A 356 -0.60 -21.26 -4.81
C SER A 356 -0.26 -21.99 -3.50
N PHE A 357 0.58 -21.41 -2.64
CA PHE A 357 1.10 -22.09 -1.46
C PHE A 357 0.04 -22.29 -0.36
N PHE A 358 -0.87 -21.33 -0.20
CA PHE A 358 -1.86 -21.33 0.89
C PHE A 358 -3.26 -21.80 0.47
N LEU A 359 -3.43 -22.33 -0.74
CA LEU A 359 -4.75 -22.76 -1.23
C LEU A 359 -4.92 -24.28 -1.22
N PRO A 360 -6.13 -24.77 -0.89
CA PRO A 360 -6.53 -26.13 -1.20
C PRO A 360 -6.47 -26.40 -2.71
N LYS A 361 -6.03 -27.61 -3.11
CA LYS A 361 -5.92 -28.00 -4.52
C LYS A 361 -7.25 -27.92 -5.28
N ALA A 362 -8.38 -28.17 -4.60
CA ALA A 362 -9.72 -28.13 -5.19
C ALA A 362 -10.09 -26.72 -5.70
N GLU A 363 -9.69 -25.66 -4.99
CA GLU A 363 -10.00 -24.27 -5.34
C GLU A 363 -8.91 -23.58 -6.18
N SER A 364 -7.81 -24.27 -6.49
CA SER A 364 -6.63 -23.71 -7.19
C SER A 364 -6.93 -23.07 -8.56
N ASN A 365 -8.00 -23.50 -9.24
CA ASN A 365 -8.43 -22.94 -10.52
C ASN A 365 -9.33 -21.71 -10.38
N GLN A 366 -9.84 -21.44 -9.18
CA GLN A 366 -10.92 -20.48 -8.95
C GLN A 366 -10.51 -19.32 -8.04
N ALA A 367 -9.40 -19.47 -7.29
CA ALA A 367 -9.04 -18.51 -6.27
C ALA A 367 -7.53 -18.29 -6.11
N ILE A 368 -7.21 -17.20 -5.41
CA ILE A 368 -5.91 -16.96 -4.78
C ILE A 368 -6.09 -16.72 -3.28
N GLU A 369 -5.10 -17.05 -2.44
CA GLU A 369 -5.11 -16.70 -1.02
C GLU A 369 -3.77 -16.11 -0.58
N ALA A 370 -3.83 -14.97 0.11
CA ALA A 370 -2.63 -14.28 0.58
C ALA A 370 -2.08 -14.79 1.93
N ILE A 371 -2.92 -15.36 2.80
CA ILE A 371 -2.55 -15.92 4.12
C ILE A 371 -3.46 -17.11 4.45
N THR A 372 -2.88 -18.20 5.00
CA THR A 372 -3.38 -19.54 5.46
C THR A 372 -4.84 -19.77 5.91
N GLY A 373 -5.81 -18.91 5.63
CA GLY A 373 -7.16 -19.00 6.18
C GLY A 373 -7.95 -20.20 5.67
N ARG A 374 -7.98 -20.45 4.35
CA ARG A 374 -8.77 -21.55 3.78
C ARG A 374 -8.25 -22.94 4.17
N VAL A 375 -6.94 -23.14 4.19
CA VAL A 375 -6.35 -24.42 4.60
C VAL A 375 -6.68 -24.78 6.05
N LEU A 376 -6.87 -23.78 6.93
CA LEU A 376 -7.27 -24.02 8.32
C LEU A 376 -8.77 -24.30 8.45
N ILE A 377 -9.61 -23.64 7.64
CA ILE A 377 -11.07 -23.80 7.66
C ILE A 377 -11.51 -25.15 7.06
N ASP A 378 -10.86 -25.62 6.00
CA ASP A 378 -11.20 -26.91 5.37
C ASP A 378 -10.81 -28.13 6.24
N ASN A 379 -9.89 -27.96 7.19
CA ASN A 379 -9.44 -29.01 8.10
C ASN A 379 -10.14 -28.99 9.47
N SER A 380 -11.10 -28.08 9.68
CA SER A 380 -11.94 -27.98 10.88
C SER A 380 -13.37 -28.41 10.58
#